data_AF-A0A925FW54-F1
#
_entry.id   AF-A0A925FW54-F1
#
_cell.length_a   1.000
_cell.length_b   1.000
_cell.length_c   1.000
_cell.angle_alpha   90.00
_cell.angle_beta   90.00
_cell.angle_gamma   90.00
#
_symmetry.space_group_name_H-M   'P 1'
#
loop_
_entity.id
_entity.type
_entity.pdbx_description
1 polymer ?
#
loop_
_entity_poly.entity_id
_entity_poly.type
_entity_poly.pdbx_seq_one_letter_code
_entity_poly.pdbx_strand_id
1 'polypeptide(L)'
;MRKSLPDILKRVGIHILFWLIVVLYFGWGFGYKVNFGISLLNAAFYLPGFMLLVYSLLYYLIPKFLIKRNYLQFFAGYLLVLCICAAYAYITDLKVKAIDDLKAISLMTGRAFLPFIHVSGSAISIKLLDYWYKQKQKTAEVQQEKLLTELELIKSQIHPHFLFNTLNNLYSYTLEQSDKAPE
;
A
#
# COMPACT_ATOMS: atom_id res chain seq x y z
N MET A 1 5.23 -20.73 7.94
CA MET A 1 5.80 -21.04 6.60
C MET A 1 7.22 -20.51 6.50
N ARG A 2 8.22 -21.40 6.43
CA ARG A 2 9.63 -21.05 6.21
C ARG A 2 9.80 -20.65 4.74
N LYS A 3 10.14 -19.39 4.46
CA LYS A 3 10.34 -18.92 3.08
C LYS A 3 11.48 -19.70 2.44
N SER A 4 11.33 -20.08 1.17
CA SER A 4 12.38 -20.80 0.45
C SER A 4 13.58 -19.87 0.20
N LEU A 5 14.80 -20.40 0.14
CA LEU A 5 16.02 -19.62 -0.16
C LEU A 5 15.86 -18.77 -1.45
N PRO A 6 15.25 -19.29 -2.53
CA PRO A 6 14.95 -18.51 -3.75
C PRO A 6 14.06 -17.28 -3.50
N ASP A 7 13.07 -17.37 -2.60
CA ASP A 7 12.16 -16.25 -2.30
C ASP A 7 12.89 -15.10 -1.60
N ILE A 8 13.86 -15.44 -0.75
CA ILE A 8 14.69 -14.46 -0.03
C ILE A 8 15.62 -13.77 -1.03
N LEU A 9 16.31 -14.53 -1.88
CA LEU A 9 17.19 -13.98 -2.91
C LEU A 9 16.44 -13.05 -3.87
N LYS A 10 15.26 -13.45 -4.34
CA LYS A 10 14.42 -12.61 -5.20
C LYS A 10 14.06 -11.29 -4.51
N ARG A 11 13.68 -11.35 -3.23
CA ARG A 11 13.33 -10.15 -2.45
C ARG A 11 14.54 -9.22 -2.29
N VAL A 12 15.69 -9.76 -1.89
CA VAL A 12 16.92 -8.98 -1.74
C VAL A 12 17.32 -8.35 -3.07
N GLY A 13 17.27 -9.11 -4.17
CA GLY A 13 17.54 -8.60 -5.51
C GLY A 13 16.63 -7.44 -5.92
N ILE A 14 15.33 -7.54 -5.65
CA ILE A 14 14.37 -6.45 -5.91
C ILE A 14 14.70 -5.20 -5.06
N HIS A 15 15.09 -5.37 -3.79
CA HIS A 15 15.48 -4.24 -2.95
C HIS A 15 16.77 -3.56 -3.44
N ILE A 16 17.78 -4.33 -3.83
CA ILE A 16 19.02 -3.80 -4.40
C ILE A 16 18.72 -3.05 -5.69
N LEU A 17 17.95 -3.65 -6.58
CA LEU A 17 17.56 -3.04 -7.85
C LEU A 17 16.79 -1.74 -7.64
N PHE A 18 15.84 -1.72 -6.69
CA PHE A 18 15.08 -0.53 -6.34
C PHE A 18 16.00 0.61 -5.90
N TRP A 19 16.89 0.36 -4.95
CA TRP A 19 17.80 1.40 -4.45
C TRP A 19 18.81 1.85 -5.50
N LEU A 20 19.26 0.93 -6.36
CA LEU A 20 20.12 1.26 -7.50
C LEU A 20 19.40 2.21 -8.48
N ILE A 21 18.13 1.94 -8.81
CA ILE A 21 17.31 2.84 -9.65
C ILE A 21 17.14 4.21 -8.98
N VAL A 22 16.90 4.24 -7.66
CA VAL A 22 16.76 5.50 -6.91
C VAL A 22 18.04 6.33 -6.97
N VAL A 23 19.21 5.70 -6.77
CA VAL A 23 20.51 6.39 -6.85
C VAL A 23 20.77 6.90 -8.27
N LEU A 24 20.48 6.11 -9.31
CA LEU A 24 20.63 6.55 -10.70
C LEU A 24 19.68 7.70 -11.06
N TYR A 25 18.42 7.62 -10.63
CA TYR A 25 17.42 8.65 -10.86
C TYR A 25 17.86 10.00 -10.25
N PHE A 26 18.31 9.99 -8.99
CA PHE A 26 18.76 11.21 -8.33
C PHE A 26 20.14 11.67 -8.80
N GLY A 27 21.06 10.76 -9.11
CA GLY A 27 22.37 11.10 -9.69
C GLY A 27 22.22 11.75 -11.07
N TRP A 28 21.26 11.31 -11.89
CA TRP A 28 20.96 11.97 -13.16
C TRP A 28 20.26 13.32 -12.94
N GLY A 29 19.22 13.38 -12.09
CA GLY A 29 18.43 14.59 -11.87
C GLY A 29 19.21 15.74 -11.21
N PHE A 30 20.10 15.44 -10.27
CA PHE A 30 20.94 16.46 -9.61
C PHE A 30 22.27 16.72 -10.35
N GLY A 31 22.68 15.84 -11.25
CA GLY A 31 23.93 15.92 -12.01
C GLY A 31 23.89 16.86 -13.21
N TYR A 32 22.75 17.47 -13.56
CA TYR A 32 22.61 18.27 -14.79
C TYR A 32 23.61 19.45 -14.93
N LYS A 33 24.28 19.86 -13.85
CA LYS A 33 25.32 20.92 -13.87
C LYS A 33 26.67 20.50 -13.26
N VAL A 34 26.81 19.24 -12.86
CA VAL A 34 28.00 18.71 -12.14
C VAL A 34 28.46 17.43 -12.83
N ASN A 35 29.73 17.05 -12.71
CA ASN A 35 30.20 15.76 -13.21
C ASN A 35 29.29 14.61 -12.71
N PHE A 36 28.84 13.76 -13.63
CA PHE A 36 27.92 12.65 -13.33
C PHE A 36 28.44 11.73 -12.21
N GLY A 37 29.75 11.45 -12.18
CA GLY A 37 30.35 10.60 -11.14
C GLY A 37 30.23 11.20 -9.73
N ILE A 38 30.44 12.52 -9.61
CA ILE A 38 30.29 13.25 -8.34
C ILE A 38 28.82 13.27 -7.91
N SER A 39 27.89 13.46 -8.87
CA SER A 39 26.46 13.43 -8.57
C SER A 39 25.99 12.05 -8.09
N LEU A 40 26.52 10.97 -8.69
CA LEU A 40 26.22 9.60 -8.28
C LEU A 40 26.72 9.31 -6.86
N LEU A 41 27.95 9.74 -6.55
CA LEU A 41 28.55 9.60 -5.23
C LEU A 41 27.78 10.40 -4.17
N ASN A 42 27.35 11.62 -4.50
CA ASN A 42 26.45 12.40 -3.63
C ASN A 42 25.12 11.67 -3.39
N ALA A 43 24.46 11.18 -4.45
CA ALA A 43 23.21 10.43 -4.33
C ALA A 43 23.38 9.17 -3.44
N ALA A 44 24.53 8.49 -3.52
CA ALA A 44 24.85 7.36 -2.67
C ALA A 44 24.99 7.76 -1.18
N PHE A 45 25.56 8.93 -0.87
CA PHE A 45 25.62 9.43 0.51
C PHE A 45 24.26 9.79 1.10
N TYR A 46 23.28 10.23 0.31
CA TYR A 46 21.91 10.48 0.76
C TYR A 46 21.08 9.20 0.96
N LEU A 47 21.53 8.07 0.39
CA LEU A 47 20.81 6.80 0.38
C LEU A 47 20.41 6.28 1.78
N PRO A 48 21.28 6.29 2.81
CA PRO A 48 20.90 5.85 4.15
C PRO A 48 19.73 6.66 4.73
N GLY A 49 19.69 7.97 4.45
CA GLY A 49 18.58 8.83 4.84
C GLY A 49 17.27 8.42 4.17
N PHE A 50 17.30 8.09 2.87
CA PHE A 50 16.11 7.59 2.17
C PHE A 50 15.66 6.23 2.70
N MET A 51 16.60 5.31 2.96
CA MET A 51 16.30 4.01 3.55
C MET A 51 15.62 4.15 4.91
N LEU A 52 16.15 5.01 5.78
CA LEU A 52 15.57 5.29 7.10
C LEU A 52 14.13 5.79 6.96
N LEU A 53 13.89 6.78 6.09
CA LEU A 53 12.56 7.36 5.88
C LEU A 53 11.56 6.33 5.34
N VAL A 54 11.93 5.63 4.26
CA VAL A 54 11.06 4.67 3.57
C VAL A 54 10.73 3.49 4.48
N TYR A 55 11.72 2.92 5.18
CA TYR A 55 11.47 1.77 6.04
C TYR A 55 10.68 2.15 7.29
N SER A 56 10.95 3.30 7.89
CA SER A 56 10.13 3.82 8.99
C SER A 56 8.67 4.00 8.55
N LEU A 57 8.45 4.58 7.36
CA LEU A 57 7.11 4.74 6.79
C LEU A 57 6.40 3.41 6.56
N LEU A 58 7.02 2.52 5.78
CA LEU A 58 6.37 1.31 5.27
C LEU A 58 6.14 0.25 6.34
N TYR A 59 7.06 0.10 7.29
CA TYR A 59 7.02 -0.96 8.29
C TYR A 59 6.45 -0.50 9.64
N TYR A 60 6.54 0.79 9.97
CA TYR A 60 6.10 1.30 11.28
C TYR A 60 4.96 2.32 11.18
N LEU A 61 5.19 3.48 10.56
CA LEU A 61 4.23 4.59 10.62
C LEU A 61 2.90 4.25 9.94
N ILE A 62 2.94 3.70 8.73
CA ILE A 62 1.73 3.39 7.96
C ILE A 62 0.91 2.28 8.65
N PRO A 63 1.47 1.09 8.97
CA PRO A 63 0.69 0.01 9.56
C PRO A 63 0.17 0.32 10.96
N LYS A 64 0.98 1.03 11.77
CA LYS A 64 0.63 1.27 13.18
C LYS A 64 -0.30 2.46 13.37
N PHE A 65 -0.13 3.53 12.60
CA PHE A 65 -0.84 4.79 12.82
C PHE A 65 -1.78 5.15 11.67
N LEU A 66 -1.29 5.20 10.42
CA LEU A 66 -2.10 5.67 9.29
C LEU A 66 -3.30 4.77 9.00
N ILE A 67 -3.08 3.45 8.93
CA ILE A 67 -4.13 2.45 8.68
C ILE A 67 -5.13 2.40 9.85
N LYS A 68 -4.65 2.59 11.08
CA LYS A 68 -5.49 2.66 12.29
C LYS A 68 -6.17 4.01 12.49
N ARG A 69 -6.10 4.93 11.50
CA ARG A 69 -6.67 6.29 11.52
C ARG A 69 -6.15 7.18 12.66
N ASN A 70 -4.98 6.85 13.22
CA ASN A 70 -4.31 7.69 14.21
C ASN A 70 -3.40 8.70 13.50
N TYR A 71 -4.03 9.71 12.89
CA TYR A 71 -3.34 10.68 12.04
C TYR A 71 -2.36 11.57 12.82
N LEU A 72 -2.68 11.94 14.06
CA LEU A 72 -1.82 12.83 14.85
C LEU A 72 -0.46 12.17 15.16
N GLN A 73 -0.47 10.92 15.63
CA GLN A 73 0.77 10.17 15.88
C GLN A 73 1.52 9.86 14.58
N PHE A 74 0.81 9.63 13.48
CA PHE A 74 1.41 9.45 12.17
C PHE A 74 2.18 10.70 11.74
N PHE A 75 1.55 11.87 11.71
CA PHE A 75 2.18 13.11 11.26
C PHE A 75 3.29 13.58 12.20
N ALA A 76 3.12 13.44 13.52
CA ALA A 76 4.17 13.73 14.48
C ALA A 76 5.40 12.82 14.28
N GLY A 77 5.19 11.51 14.13
CA GLY A 77 6.27 10.57 13.85
C GLY A 77 6.93 10.83 12.48
N TYR A 78 6.14 11.17 11.47
CA TYR A 78 6.65 11.47 10.13
C TYR A 78 7.52 12.72 10.14
N LEU A 79 7.07 13.78 10.81
CA LEU A 79 7.83 15.01 10.98
C LEU A 79 9.14 14.74 11.74
N LEU A 80 9.11 13.93 12.80
CA LEU A 80 10.31 13.54 13.54
C LEU A 80 11.33 12.83 12.65
N VAL A 81 10.89 11.83 11.86
CA VAL A 81 11.79 11.11 10.95
C VAL A 81 12.31 12.06 9.86
N LEU A 82 11.48 12.96 9.33
CA LEU A 82 11.92 13.99 8.39
C LEU A 82 12.98 14.92 8.99
N CYS A 83 12.83 15.35 10.26
CA CYS A 83 13.83 16.16 10.94
C CYS A 83 15.17 15.42 11.08
N ILE A 84 15.15 14.12 11.40
CA ILE A 84 16.35 13.28 11.46
C ILE A 84 17.01 13.19 10.08
N CYS A 85 16.23 12.94 9.03
CA CYS A 85 16.72 12.90 7.66
C CYS A 85 17.29 14.26 7.22
N ALA A 86 16.67 15.36 7.62
CA ALA A 86 17.13 16.71 7.34
C ALA A 86 18.46 17.03 8.04
N ALA A 87 18.61 16.64 9.31
CA ALA A 87 19.86 16.79 10.03
C ALA A 87 20.97 15.94 9.39
N TYR A 88 20.68 14.70 9.00
CA TYR A 88 21.61 13.83 8.27
C TYR A 88 22.01 14.44 6.92
N ALA A 89 21.04 14.96 6.16
CA ALA A 89 21.27 15.64 4.89
C ALA A 89 22.17 16.86 5.05
N TYR A 90 21.94 17.68 6.07
CA TYR A 90 22.76 18.85 6.38
C TYR A 90 24.21 18.47 6.71
N ILE A 91 24.43 17.44 7.54
CA ILE A 91 25.78 16.94 7.86
C ILE A 91 26.48 16.42 6.60
N THR A 92 25.74 15.72 5.73
CA THR A 92 26.28 15.20 4.47
C THR A 92 26.70 16.33 3.55
N ASP A 93 25.88 17.38 3.43
CA ASP A 93 26.18 18.57 2.62
C ASP A 93 27.44 19.31 3.12
N LEU A 94 27.62 19.45 4.44
CA LEU A 94 28.83 20.04 5.02
C LEU A 94 30.09 19.26 4.67
N LYS A 95 30.03 17.92 4.69
CA LYS A 95 31.16 17.07 4.30
C LYS A 95 31.49 17.17 2.82
N VAL A 96 30.48 17.22 1.96
CA VAL A 96 30.66 17.36 0.51
C VAL A 96 31.28 18.73 0.17
N LYS A 97 30.83 19.81 0.81
CA LYS A 97 31.41 21.15 0.64
C LYS A 97 32.83 21.30 1.18
N ALA A 98 33.20 20.55 2.20
CA ALA A 98 34.56 20.55 2.72
C ALA A 98 35.55 19.88 1.74
N ILE A 99 35.06 19.04 0.84
CA ILE A 99 35.87 18.31 -0.16
C ILE A 99 36.02 19.12 -1.45
N ASP A 100 35.03 19.95 -1.79
CA ASP A 100 34.97 20.68 -3.05
C ASP A 100 34.82 22.19 -2.74
N ASP A 101 35.87 22.99 -2.99
CA ASP A 101 35.89 24.47 -2.85
C ASP A 101 34.99 25.17 -3.90
N LEU A 102 33.90 24.50 -4.28
CA LEU A 102 32.86 24.96 -5.19
C LEU A 102 31.93 25.90 -4.43
N LYS A 103 32.19 27.20 -4.59
CA LYS A 103 31.21 28.29 -4.47
C LYS A 103 30.09 28.12 -5.50
N ALA A 104 29.26 27.10 -5.32
CA ALA A 104 27.95 27.01 -5.93
C ALA A 104 27.12 26.10 -5.04
N ILE A 105 26.15 26.69 -4.35
CA ILE A 105 24.80 26.16 -4.06
C ILE A 105 24.24 27.03 -2.91
N SER A 106 23.93 28.28 -3.27
CA SER A 106 23.07 29.16 -2.49
C SER A 106 21.63 28.96 -2.98
N LEU A 107 21.04 27.81 -2.62
CA LEU A 107 19.60 27.46 -2.71
C LEU A 107 19.34 26.12 -1.99
N MET A 108 20.05 25.91 -0.87
CA MET A 108 20.27 24.63 -0.16
C MET A 108 19.02 23.92 0.35
N THR A 109 17.92 24.63 0.62
CA THR A 109 16.76 24.01 1.28
C THR A 109 15.83 23.30 0.30
N GLY A 110 15.80 23.67 -0.99
CA GLY A 110 14.94 23.00 -1.96
C GLY A 110 15.49 21.64 -2.39
N ARG A 111 16.77 21.61 -2.78
CA ARG A 111 17.40 20.41 -3.36
C ARG A 111 17.64 19.29 -2.35
N ALA A 112 17.88 19.60 -1.08
CA ALA A 112 18.10 18.59 -0.06
C ALA A 112 16.79 17.93 0.39
N PHE A 113 15.66 18.65 0.40
CA PHE A 113 14.40 18.17 1.00
C PHE A 113 13.40 17.61 -0.01
N LEU A 114 13.37 18.15 -1.24
CA LEU A 114 12.47 17.68 -2.30
C LEU A 114 12.60 16.17 -2.59
N PRO A 115 13.81 15.56 -2.62
CA PRO A 115 13.97 14.11 -2.78
C PRO A 115 13.27 13.29 -1.71
N PHE A 116 13.39 13.71 -0.45
CA PHE A 116 12.76 12.99 0.66
C PHE A 116 11.25 13.01 0.54
N ILE A 117 10.67 14.17 0.19
CA ILE A 117 9.23 14.33 -0.05
C ILE A 117 8.79 13.47 -1.26
N HIS A 118 9.58 13.47 -2.34
CA HIS A 118 9.24 12.72 -3.54
C HIS A 118 9.27 11.20 -3.30
N VAL A 119 10.32 10.70 -2.65
CA VAL A 119 10.46 9.27 -2.32
C VAL A 119 9.41 8.84 -1.29
N SER A 120 9.17 9.63 -0.24
CA SER A 120 8.16 9.29 0.77
C SER A 120 6.76 9.30 0.18
N GLY A 121 6.41 10.32 -0.62
CA GLY A 121 5.11 10.42 -1.30
C GLY A 121 4.86 9.23 -2.23
N SER A 122 5.87 8.82 -2.99
CA SER A 122 5.80 7.64 -3.85
C SER A 122 5.60 6.36 -3.04
N ALA A 123 6.38 6.16 -1.98
CA ALA A 123 6.28 4.99 -1.11
C ALA A 123 4.92 4.89 -0.40
N ILE A 124 4.41 6.02 0.13
CA ILE A 124 3.09 6.10 0.76
C ILE A 124 1.99 5.76 -0.25
N SER A 125 2.05 6.36 -1.45
CA SER A 125 1.06 6.14 -2.50
C SER A 125 0.96 4.67 -2.89
N ILE A 126 2.10 4.03 -3.19
CA ILE A 126 2.15 2.60 -3.54
C ILE A 126 1.59 1.74 -2.40
N LYS A 127 1.97 2.04 -1.15
CA LYS A 127 1.54 1.26 0.01
C LYS A 127 0.04 1.38 0.27
N LEU A 128 -0.52 2.58 0.11
CA LEU A 128 -1.95 2.83 0.29
C LEU A 128 -2.77 2.21 -0.85
N LEU A 129 -2.27 2.24 -2.08
CA LEU A 129 -2.90 1.54 -3.21
C LEU A 129 -2.95 0.02 -2.98
N ASP A 130 -1.83 -0.59 -2.57
CA ASP A 130 -1.78 -2.02 -2.21
C ASP A 130 -2.76 -2.35 -1.07
N TYR A 131 -2.80 -1.50 -0.04
CA TYR A 131 -3.74 -1.67 1.07
C TYR A 131 -5.20 -1.57 0.62
N TRP A 132 -5.54 -0.55 -0.18
CA TRP A 132 -6.89 -0.34 -0.68
C TRP A 132 -7.36 -1.51 -1.56
N TYR A 133 -6.49 -2.00 -2.44
CA TYR A 133 -6.80 -3.13 -3.31
C TYR A 133 -7.09 -4.41 -2.50
N LYS A 134 -6.25 -4.72 -1.50
CA LYS A 134 -6.46 -5.85 -0.59
C LYS A 134 -7.74 -5.70 0.23
N GLN A 135 -8.03 -4.50 0.71
CA GLN A 135 -9.26 -4.24 1.46
C GLN A 135 -10.49 -4.42 0.58
N LYS A 136 -10.43 -4.01 -0.69
CA LYS A 136 -11.51 -4.20 -1.67
C LYS A 136 -11.77 -5.68 -1.93
N GLN A 137 -10.73 -6.49 -2.10
CA GLN A 137 -10.87 -7.95 -2.25
C GLN A 137 -11.53 -8.60 -1.03
N LYS A 138 -11.03 -8.31 0.18
CA LYS A 138 -11.63 -8.85 1.42
C LYS A 138 -13.09 -8.45 1.60
N THR A 139 -13.43 -7.22 1.23
CA THR A 139 -14.82 -6.73 1.31
C THR A 139 -15.71 -7.50 0.33
N ALA A 140 -15.21 -7.80 -0.88
CA ALA A 140 -15.94 -8.60 -1.86
C ALA A 140 -16.14 -10.05 -1.39
N GLU A 141 -15.11 -10.67 -0.80
CA GLU A 141 -15.17 -12.01 -0.22
C GLU A 141 -16.22 -12.09 0.90
N VAL A 142 -16.18 -11.16 1.86
CA VAL A 142 -17.16 -11.08 2.96
C VAL A 142 -18.59 -10.86 2.43
N GLN A 143 -18.75 -10.03 1.40
CA GLN A 143 -20.06 -9.80 0.79
C GLN A 143 -20.60 -11.06 0.10
N GLN A 144 -19.73 -11.82 -0.57
CA GLN A 144 -20.10 -13.09 -1.19
C GLN A 144 -20.51 -14.13 -0.15
N GLU A 145 -19.74 -14.29 0.92
CA GLU A 145 -20.08 -15.19 2.04
C GLU A 145 -21.43 -14.82 2.65
N LYS A 146 -21.67 -13.52 2.88
CA LYS A 146 -22.95 -13.04 3.41
C LYS A 146 -24.13 -13.39 2.51
N LEU A 147 -24.00 -13.20 1.19
CA LEU A 147 -25.06 -13.53 0.23
C LEU A 147 -25.36 -15.04 0.22
N LEU A 148 -24.33 -15.89 0.33
CA LEU A 148 -24.52 -17.33 0.43
C LEU A 148 -25.26 -17.71 1.72
N THR A 149 -24.89 -17.12 2.85
CA THR A 149 -25.57 -17.34 4.13
C THR A 149 -27.03 -16.85 4.10
N GLU A 150 -27.31 -15.69 3.50
CA GLU A 150 -28.69 -15.19 3.34
C GLU A 150 -29.52 -16.11 2.45
N LEU A 151 -28.92 -16.64 1.37
CA LEU A 151 -29.58 -17.59 0.47
C LEU A 151 -29.89 -18.91 1.18
N GLU A 152 -28.95 -19.45 1.96
CA GLU A 152 -29.17 -20.66 2.77
C GLU A 152 -30.24 -20.45 3.84
N LEU A 153 -30.25 -19.28 4.50
CA LEU A 153 -31.28 -18.92 5.46
C LEU A 153 -32.66 -18.90 4.80
N ILE A 154 -32.80 -18.23 3.65
CA ILE A 154 -34.07 -18.20 2.90
C ILE A 154 -34.49 -19.62 2.50
N LYS A 155 -33.57 -20.45 1.98
CA LYS A 155 -33.86 -21.85 1.65
C LYS A 155 -34.34 -22.65 2.87
N SER A 156 -33.73 -22.44 4.03
CA SER A 156 -34.11 -23.14 5.27
C SER A 156 -35.49 -22.74 5.80
N GLN A 157 -35.93 -21.50 5.52
CA GLN A 157 -37.26 -21.00 5.90
C GLN A 157 -38.39 -21.49 5.00
N ILE A 158 -38.09 -21.99 3.79
CA ILE A 158 -39.08 -22.65 2.94
C ILE A 158 -39.37 -24.04 3.53
N HIS A 159 -40.43 -24.13 4.33
CA HIS A 159 -40.87 -25.40 4.91
C HIS A 159 -41.38 -26.31 3.79
N PRO A 160 -40.77 -27.49 3.54
CA PRO A 160 -41.25 -28.41 2.50
C PRO A 160 -42.72 -28.77 2.72
N HIS A 161 -43.11 -28.91 3.99
CA HIS A 161 -44.49 -29.16 4.39
C HIS A 161 -45.46 -28.05 3.99
N PHE A 162 -45.06 -26.78 4.02
CA PHE A 162 -45.91 -25.68 3.57
C PHE A 162 -46.16 -25.76 2.06
N LEU A 163 -45.12 -26.10 1.28
CA LEU A 163 -45.24 -26.31 -0.15
C LEU A 163 -46.13 -27.51 -0.47
N PHE A 164 -45.93 -28.66 0.21
CA PHE A 164 -46.78 -29.84 0.05
C PHE A 164 -48.23 -29.59 0.47
N ASN A 165 -48.48 -28.86 1.57
CA ASN A 165 -49.82 -28.45 1.97
C ASN A 165 -50.48 -27.55 0.93
N THR A 166 -49.73 -26.61 0.36
CA THR A 166 -50.25 -25.72 -0.68
C THR A 166 -50.62 -26.51 -1.94
N LEU A 167 -49.75 -27.44 -2.39
CA LEU A 167 -50.00 -28.28 -3.55
C LEU A 167 -51.20 -29.23 -3.34
N ASN A 168 -51.29 -29.88 -2.17
CA ASN A 168 -52.41 -30.78 -1.87
C ASN A 168 -53.74 -30.03 -1.79
N ASN A 169 -53.78 -28.89 -1.10
CA ASN A 169 -54.99 -28.07 -1.05
C ASN A 169 -55.39 -27.58 -2.44
N LEU A 170 -54.43 -27.15 -3.27
CA LEU A 170 -54.70 -26.69 -4.63
C LEU A 170 -55.19 -27.85 -5.52
N TYR A 171 -54.64 -29.05 -5.38
CA TYR A 171 -55.12 -30.26 -6.05
C TYR A 171 -56.57 -30.59 -5.63
N SER A 172 -56.86 -30.57 -4.33
CA SER A 172 -58.22 -30.73 -3.80
C SER A 172 -59.17 -29.67 -4.35
N TYR A 173 -58.78 -28.39 -4.35
CA TYR A 173 -59.59 -27.31 -4.93
C TYR A 173 -59.80 -27.47 -6.44
N THR A 174 -58.80 -27.94 -7.21
CA THR A 174 -58.97 -28.19 -8.65
C THR A 174 -59.88 -29.38 -8.93
N LEU A 175 -59.88 -30.40 -8.07
CA LEU A 175 -60.80 -31.54 -8.16
C LEU A 175 -62.22 -31.16 -7.75
N GLU A 176 -62.37 -30.44 -6.63
CA GLU A 176 -63.67 -29.96 -6.13
C GLU A 176 -64.31 -28.91 -7.07
N GLN A 177 -63.51 -28.16 -7.82
CA GLN A 177 -63.98 -27.16 -8.79
C GLN A 177 -64.01 -27.70 -10.23
N SER A 178 -63.65 -28.98 -10.43
CA SER A 178 -63.78 -29.74 -11.69
C SER A 178 -65.18 -30.34 -11.86
N ASP A 179 -66.22 -29.51 -11.77
CA ASP A 179 -67.59 -29.87 -12.19
C ASP A 179 -67.75 -29.77 -13.73
N LYS A 180 -66.67 -29.92 -14.51
CA LYS A 180 -66.68 -29.90 -15.99
C LYS A 180 -65.73 -30.90 -16.67
N ALA A 181 -65.56 -32.09 -16.11
CA ALA A 181 -65.04 -33.22 -16.88
C ALA A 181 -66.11 -34.33 -16.94
N PRO A 182 -66.84 -34.48 -18.07
CA PRO A 182 -67.62 -35.68 -18.34
C PRO A 182 -66.66 -36.87 -18.58
N GLU A 183 -67.15 -38.09 -18.35
CA GLU A 183 -66.46 -39.34 -18.75
C GLU A 183 -65.96 -39.34 -20.19
#